data_AF-A0A976FDY9-F1
#
_entry.id   AF-A0A976FDY9-F1
#
_cell.length_a   1.000
_cell.length_b   1.000
_cell.length_c   1.000
_cell.angle_alpha   90.00
_cell.angle_beta   90.00
_cell.angle_gamma   90.00
#
_symmetry.space_group_name_H-M   'P 1'
#
loop_
_entity.id
_entity.type
_entity.pdbx_description
1 polymer ?
#
loop_
_entity_poly.entity_id
_entity_poly.type
_entity_poly.pdbx_seq_one_letter_code
_entity_poly.pdbx_strand_id
1 'polypeptide(L)'
;MPCKLKSSVVARKWARTSLAFDDTLPLGCPQAPKLLFDLKAAEDFIDLVVRVLHVVDSDEAVRLIIWDGSGNAAESDHALVSALQNKGVDIPPHGLLKEVIMSSCWSVVQEMGFVDEMLASWCRFRNLAVGRNELLPDTALASGIREILRFREVTSFVLMPEFSLDIQRRCSLNKCSNPNPTINFQRRRSNENVAEPNQVVEIRTIIPDHIFKSVPVTPLREILNSLQIPRKYHCRAFFRSVWPDIEKICKPKSDKSDEYIYSFALSVQEGNESMNIIVYGNDAAHFLHGIPPCDLSKSTSSKTLLQKRFAALFQASKASHLCIKSYYVSLPPGHSSGSINAVRYRLFHTLLQYEEHE
;
A
#
# COMPACT_ATOMS: atom_id res chain seq x y z
N MET A 1 -8.84 -42.80 -13.38
CA MET A 1 -8.44 -41.68 -14.25
C MET A 1 -9.14 -40.42 -13.78
N PRO A 2 -8.46 -39.43 -13.18
CA PRO A 2 -9.14 -38.18 -12.84
C PRO A 2 -8.58 -36.97 -13.58
N CYS A 3 -9.51 -36.18 -14.08
CA CYS A 3 -9.39 -34.87 -14.71
C CYS A 3 -8.47 -33.90 -13.95
N LYS A 4 -7.17 -33.82 -14.30
CA LYS A 4 -6.24 -32.84 -13.69
C LYS A 4 -5.83 -31.65 -14.56
N LEU A 5 -6.25 -31.58 -15.83
CA LEU A 5 -5.73 -30.56 -16.77
C LEU A 5 -6.71 -29.42 -17.14
N LYS A 6 -7.99 -29.51 -16.75
CA LYS A 6 -8.97 -28.43 -17.03
C LYS A 6 -9.25 -27.50 -15.85
N SER A 7 -8.86 -27.87 -14.63
CA SER A 7 -9.13 -27.03 -13.45
C SER A 7 -8.10 -25.91 -13.25
N SER A 8 -6.83 -26.10 -13.63
CA SER A 8 -5.79 -25.09 -13.37
C SER A 8 -5.98 -23.81 -14.21
N VAL A 9 -6.36 -23.95 -15.49
CA VAL A 9 -6.60 -22.80 -16.39
C VAL A 9 -7.84 -22.00 -15.95
N VAL A 10 -8.88 -22.70 -15.52
CA VAL A 10 -10.12 -22.08 -15.01
C VAL A 10 -9.87 -21.43 -13.65
N ALA A 11 -9.12 -22.07 -12.76
CA ALA A 11 -8.71 -21.49 -11.48
C ALA A 11 -7.80 -20.27 -11.68
N ARG A 12 -6.89 -20.26 -12.66
CA ARG A 12 -6.01 -19.12 -12.98
C ARG A 12 -6.78 -17.96 -13.58
N LYS A 13 -7.76 -18.23 -14.47
CA LYS A 13 -8.64 -17.22 -15.04
C LYS A 13 -9.56 -16.65 -13.98
N TRP A 14 -10.13 -17.50 -13.13
CA TRP A 14 -10.94 -17.09 -11.99
C TRP A 14 -10.14 -16.30 -10.98
N ALA A 15 -8.95 -16.73 -10.54
CA ALA A 15 -8.08 -15.98 -9.64
C ALA A 15 -7.60 -14.65 -10.26
N ARG A 16 -7.30 -14.61 -11.56
CA ARG A 16 -7.00 -13.36 -12.28
C ARG A 16 -8.19 -12.41 -12.32
N THR A 17 -9.40 -12.95 -12.48
CA THR A 17 -10.63 -12.16 -12.59
C THR A 17 -11.05 -11.70 -11.20
N SER A 18 -11.16 -12.61 -10.23
CA SER A 18 -11.34 -12.31 -8.82
C SER A 18 -10.29 -11.32 -8.34
N LEU A 19 -8.97 -11.57 -8.37
CA LEU A 19 -7.97 -10.60 -7.87
C LEU A 19 -7.92 -9.25 -8.64
N ALA A 20 -8.33 -9.21 -9.91
CA ALA A 20 -8.45 -7.94 -10.64
C ALA A 20 -9.71 -7.13 -10.26
N PHE A 21 -10.71 -7.80 -9.69
CA PHE A 21 -11.99 -7.22 -9.26
C PHE A 21 -12.26 -7.36 -7.75
N ASP A 22 -11.32 -7.92 -6.99
CA ASP A 22 -11.40 -8.21 -5.57
C ASP A 22 -10.81 -7.01 -4.81
N ASP A 23 -11.71 -6.10 -4.49
CA ASP A 23 -11.57 -5.00 -3.55
C ASP A 23 -11.79 -5.45 -2.08
N THR A 24 -11.91 -6.76 -1.84
CA THR A 24 -12.11 -7.39 -0.52
C THR A 24 -10.83 -7.93 0.11
N LEU A 25 -9.66 -7.85 -0.56
CA LEU A 25 -8.39 -7.91 0.15
C LEU A 25 -8.39 -6.81 1.22
N PRO A 26 -8.32 -7.14 2.52
CA PRO A 26 -8.29 -6.11 3.54
C PRO A 26 -7.10 -5.19 3.27
N LEU A 27 -7.35 -3.88 3.16
CA LEU A 27 -6.31 -2.85 3.33
C LEU A 27 -5.81 -2.95 4.77
N GLY A 28 -4.89 -3.89 5.00
CA GLY A 28 -4.55 -4.40 6.31
C GLY A 28 -3.08 -4.77 6.44
N CYS A 29 -2.19 -3.98 5.85
CA CYS A 29 -0.90 -3.67 6.45
C CYS A 29 -0.71 -2.16 6.32
N PRO A 30 -0.65 -1.40 7.43
CA PRO A 30 -0.50 0.07 7.41
C PRO A 30 0.85 0.54 6.85
N GLN A 31 1.74 -0.38 6.51
CA GLN A 31 3.02 -0.15 5.84
C GLN A 31 3.11 -1.10 4.65
N ALA A 32 3.67 -0.63 3.53
CA ALA A 32 4.00 -1.52 2.42
C ALA A 32 4.86 -2.69 2.95
N PRO A 33 4.71 -3.92 2.42
CA PRO A 33 5.59 -5.03 2.79
C PRO A 33 7.03 -4.57 2.70
N LYS A 34 7.78 -4.79 3.78
CA LYS A 34 9.14 -4.28 3.94
C LYS A 34 10.03 -4.82 2.83
N LEU A 35 11.10 -4.08 2.55
CA LEU A 35 12.14 -4.53 1.64
C LEU A 35 13.08 -5.48 2.38
N LEU A 36 13.71 -6.41 1.65
CA LEU A 36 14.76 -7.26 2.22
C LEU A 36 15.92 -6.43 2.79
N PHE A 37 16.22 -5.28 2.19
CA PHE A 37 17.22 -4.35 2.72
C PHE A 37 16.88 -3.82 4.13
N ASP A 38 15.59 -3.71 4.46
CA ASP A 38 15.12 -3.17 5.75
C ASP A 38 15.03 -4.22 6.86
N LEU A 39 15.49 -5.46 6.62
CA LEU A 39 15.41 -6.57 7.58
C LEU A 39 16.08 -6.25 8.93
N LYS A 40 17.15 -5.46 8.92
CA LYS A 40 17.89 -5.07 10.14
C LYS A 40 17.04 -4.25 11.12
N ALA A 41 15.99 -3.60 10.63
CA ALA A 41 15.05 -2.80 11.43
C ALA A 41 13.78 -3.57 11.82
N ALA A 42 13.68 -4.86 11.51
CA ALA A 42 12.51 -5.67 11.85
C ALA A 42 12.58 -6.16 13.30
N GLU A 43 11.51 -5.90 14.06
CA GLU A 43 11.50 -6.16 15.51
C GLU A 43 11.20 -7.62 15.85
N ASP A 44 10.30 -8.33 15.13
CA ASP A 44 10.01 -9.75 15.37
C ASP A 44 9.37 -10.49 14.18
N PHE A 45 8.41 -9.86 13.49
CA PHE A 45 7.70 -10.44 12.35
C PHE A 45 7.67 -9.48 11.16
N ILE A 46 7.65 -10.04 9.95
CA ILE A 46 7.73 -9.25 8.72
C ILE A 46 6.82 -9.79 7.61
N ASP A 47 6.18 -8.86 6.91
CA ASP A 47 5.49 -9.11 5.65
C ASP A 47 6.45 -8.75 4.50
N LEU A 48 6.64 -9.67 3.54
CA LEU A 48 7.56 -9.51 2.42
C LEU A 48 6.86 -9.83 1.09
N VAL A 49 7.22 -9.11 0.03
CA VAL A 49 6.85 -9.47 -1.35
C VAL A 49 8.13 -9.77 -2.11
N VAL A 50 8.28 -11.01 -2.59
CA VAL A 50 9.55 -11.55 -3.10
C VAL A 50 9.31 -12.50 -4.28
N ARG A 51 10.32 -12.71 -5.11
CA ARG A 51 10.44 -13.90 -5.97
C ARG A 51 11.09 -15.01 -5.15
N VAL A 52 10.61 -16.23 -5.33
CA VAL A 52 11.32 -17.44 -4.91
C VAL A 52 12.15 -17.91 -6.09
N LEU A 53 13.48 -17.90 -5.94
CA LEU A 53 14.41 -18.27 -7.01
C LEU A 53 14.72 -19.76 -7.00
N HIS A 54 14.75 -20.36 -5.81
CA HIS A 54 15.05 -21.78 -5.66
C HIS A 54 14.42 -22.36 -4.39
N VAL A 55 14.10 -23.64 -4.45
CA VAL A 55 13.61 -24.45 -3.33
C VAL A 55 14.58 -25.59 -3.10
N VAL A 56 15.08 -25.70 -1.87
CA VAL A 56 15.84 -26.85 -1.39
C VAL A 56 14.90 -27.67 -0.51
N ASP A 57 14.39 -28.75 -1.07
CA ASP A 57 13.57 -29.72 -0.35
C ASP A 57 14.50 -30.66 0.43
N SER A 58 14.32 -30.73 1.75
CA SER A 58 15.09 -31.60 2.64
C SER A 58 14.18 -32.18 3.72
N ASP A 59 14.52 -33.35 4.24
CA ASP A 59 13.68 -34.11 5.17
C ASP A 59 13.40 -33.37 6.49
N GLU A 60 14.26 -32.43 6.90
CA GLU A 60 14.11 -31.68 8.16
C GLU A 60 13.31 -30.37 7.99
N ALA A 61 13.62 -29.59 6.97
CA ALA A 61 12.93 -28.34 6.66
C ALA A 61 13.20 -27.91 5.21
N VAL A 62 12.22 -27.27 4.59
CA VAL A 62 12.38 -26.74 3.24
C VAL A 62 12.96 -25.34 3.28
N ARG A 63 13.95 -25.08 2.43
CA ARG A 63 14.64 -23.79 2.38
C ARG A 63 14.34 -23.11 1.05
N LEU A 64 13.83 -21.89 1.11
CA LEU A 64 13.57 -21.06 -0.05
C LEU A 64 14.67 -20.00 -0.17
N ILE A 65 15.23 -19.83 -1.37
CA ILE A 65 16.09 -18.68 -1.69
C ILE A 65 15.22 -17.61 -2.33
N ILE A 66 15.14 -16.45 -1.69
CA ILE A 66 14.23 -15.37 -2.04
C ILE A 66 14.95 -14.07 -2.40
N TRP A 67 14.28 -13.24 -3.19
CA TRP A 67 14.78 -11.97 -3.72
C TRP A 67 13.66 -10.97 -3.95
N ASP A 68 13.89 -9.67 -3.72
CA ASP A 68 12.88 -8.63 -3.97
C ASP A 68 13.38 -7.42 -4.78
N GLY A 69 14.64 -7.43 -5.20
CA GLY A 69 15.28 -6.33 -5.94
C GLY A 69 15.81 -5.18 -5.08
N SER A 70 15.64 -5.22 -3.77
CA SER A 70 16.15 -4.20 -2.85
C SER A 70 17.57 -4.51 -2.34
N GLY A 71 18.34 -3.47 -2.04
CA GLY A 71 19.70 -3.61 -1.48
C GLY A 71 20.77 -3.93 -2.52
N ASN A 72 21.99 -4.19 -2.03
CA ASN A 72 23.14 -4.48 -2.88
C ASN A 72 23.36 -5.99 -2.99
N ALA A 73 23.53 -6.50 -4.21
CA ALA A 73 23.82 -7.91 -4.45
C ALA A 73 25.12 -8.38 -3.75
N ALA A 74 26.09 -7.48 -3.58
CA ALA A 74 27.34 -7.75 -2.85
C ALA A 74 27.13 -8.03 -1.35
N GLU A 75 25.99 -7.64 -0.78
CA GLU A 75 25.63 -7.93 0.63
C GLU A 75 24.93 -9.28 0.80
N SER A 76 24.69 -10.00 -0.31
CA SER A 76 24.08 -11.33 -0.27
C SER A 76 25.04 -12.36 0.33
N ASP A 77 24.49 -13.33 1.05
CA ASP A 77 25.28 -14.44 1.59
C ASP A 77 25.90 -15.27 0.45
N HIS A 78 27.23 -15.38 0.42
CA HIS A 78 27.98 -16.14 -0.57
C HIS A 78 27.56 -17.60 -0.67
N ALA A 79 27.06 -18.21 0.42
CA ALA A 79 26.55 -19.57 0.41
C ALA A 79 25.27 -19.69 -0.44
N LEU A 80 24.38 -18.68 -0.42
CA LEU A 80 23.17 -18.65 -1.22
C LEU A 80 23.48 -18.42 -2.70
N VAL A 81 24.43 -17.53 -2.98
CA VAL A 81 24.93 -17.29 -4.35
C VAL A 81 25.52 -18.58 -4.92
N SER A 82 26.39 -19.25 -4.16
CA SER A 82 27.01 -20.52 -4.57
C SER A 82 25.97 -21.63 -4.77
N ALA A 83 24.95 -21.69 -3.91
CA ALA A 83 23.86 -22.66 -4.06
C ALA A 83 23.07 -22.47 -5.36
N LEU A 84 22.75 -21.23 -5.74
CA LEU A 84 22.09 -20.92 -7.02
C LEU A 84 22.97 -21.27 -8.22
N GLN A 85 24.26 -20.93 -8.17
CA GLN A 85 25.22 -21.24 -9.24
C GLN A 85 25.37 -22.74 -9.48
N ASN A 86 25.52 -23.51 -8.40
CA ASN A 86 25.64 -24.97 -8.47
C ASN A 86 24.39 -25.65 -9.06
N LYS A 87 23.24 -24.98 -9.01
CA LYS A 87 21.97 -25.45 -9.56
C LYS A 87 21.64 -24.84 -10.93
N GLY A 88 22.53 -24.01 -11.48
CA GLY A 88 22.32 -23.36 -12.77
C GLY A 88 21.16 -22.37 -12.78
N VAL A 89 20.82 -21.78 -11.63
CA VAL A 89 19.76 -20.77 -11.53
C VAL A 89 20.36 -19.38 -11.77
N ASP A 90 19.75 -18.61 -12.66
CA ASP A 90 20.16 -17.24 -12.95
C ASP A 90 20.07 -16.37 -11.69
N ILE A 91 21.19 -15.73 -11.35
CA ILE A 91 21.26 -14.83 -10.19
C ILE A 91 20.93 -13.41 -10.67
N PRO A 92 19.96 -12.72 -10.05
CA PRO A 92 19.69 -11.33 -10.35
C PRO A 92 20.94 -10.44 -10.16
N PRO A 93 21.23 -9.49 -11.09
CA PRO A 93 22.44 -8.68 -11.02
C PRO A 93 22.45 -7.63 -9.90
N HIS A 94 21.29 -7.40 -9.27
CA HIS A 94 21.09 -6.43 -8.19
C HIS A 94 20.08 -6.97 -7.18
N GLY A 95 20.08 -6.40 -5.98
CA GLY A 95 19.21 -6.80 -4.88
C GLY A 95 19.79 -7.91 -4.01
N LEU A 96 19.28 -8.01 -2.78
CA LEU A 96 19.74 -8.91 -1.73
C LEU A 96 19.08 -10.29 -1.85
N LEU A 97 19.88 -11.36 -1.69
CA LEU A 97 19.38 -12.71 -1.50
C LEU A 97 19.23 -13.04 -0.01
N LYS A 98 18.12 -13.67 0.35
CA LYS A 98 17.86 -14.18 1.69
C LYS A 98 17.26 -15.58 1.65
N GLU A 99 17.32 -16.26 2.78
CA GLU A 99 16.75 -17.59 2.97
C GLU A 99 15.50 -17.52 3.84
N VAL A 100 14.46 -18.24 3.43
CA VAL A 100 13.29 -18.55 4.26
C VAL A 100 13.29 -20.03 4.57
N ILE A 101 13.24 -20.39 5.85
CA ILE A 101 13.12 -21.77 6.32
C ILE A 101 11.64 -22.06 6.58
N MET A 102 11.06 -22.96 5.79
CA MET A 102 9.73 -23.50 5.97
C MET A 102 9.80 -24.79 6.78
N SER A 103 9.55 -24.67 8.08
CA SER A 103 9.47 -25.81 8.99
C SER A 103 8.05 -26.41 9.09
N SER A 104 7.06 -25.76 8.48
CA SER A 104 5.65 -26.18 8.52
C SER A 104 4.96 -25.95 7.18
N CYS A 105 3.86 -26.67 6.96
CA CYS A 105 2.95 -26.52 5.82
C CYS A 105 3.52 -26.85 4.44
N TRP A 106 4.79 -27.29 4.30
CA TRP A 106 5.39 -27.62 3.01
C TRP A 106 4.62 -28.72 2.26
N SER A 107 4.26 -29.80 2.95
CA SER A 107 3.46 -30.89 2.37
C SER A 107 2.16 -30.38 1.75
N VAL A 108 1.48 -29.42 2.39
CA VAL A 108 0.27 -28.79 1.88
C VAL A 108 0.54 -27.98 0.60
N VAL A 109 1.64 -27.21 0.57
CA VAL A 109 2.05 -26.45 -0.63
C VAL A 109 2.33 -27.39 -1.80
N GLN A 110 2.99 -28.51 -1.54
CA GLN A 110 3.32 -29.53 -2.53
C GLN A 110 2.07 -30.25 -3.05
N GLU A 111 1.20 -30.73 -2.15
CA GLU A 111 -0.05 -31.43 -2.49
C GLU A 111 -1.01 -30.56 -3.31
N MET A 112 -1.06 -29.27 -3.00
CA MET A 112 -1.89 -28.29 -3.72
C MET A 112 -1.26 -27.86 -5.06
N GLY A 113 -0.04 -28.28 -5.37
CA GLY A 113 0.63 -28.00 -6.64
C GLY A 113 1.09 -26.55 -6.77
N PHE A 114 1.39 -25.86 -5.67
CA PHE A 114 1.81 -24.46 -5.70
C PHE A 114 3.31 -24.25 -5.94
N VAL A 115 4.13 -25.30 -5.92
CA VAL A 115 5.60 -25.21 -6.00
C VAL A 115 6.06 -24.54 -7.31
N ASP A 116 5.56 -25.00 -8.45
CA ASP A 116 5.94 -24.44 -9.76
C ASP A 116 5.49 -22.98 -9.90
N GLU A 117 4.28 -22.68 -9.44
CA GLU A 117 3.74 -21.32 -9.49
C GLU A 117 4.45 -20.36 -8.52
N MET A 118 4.93 -20.86 -7.38
CA MET A 118 5.74 -20.10 -6.42
C MET A 118 7.08 -19.68 -7.04
N LEU A 119 7.70 -20.55 -7.84
CA LEU A 119 8.93 -20.25 -8.58
C LEU A 119 8.70 -19.31 -9.78
N ALA A 120 7.54 -19.41 -10.44
CA ALA A 120 7.21 -18.59 -11.61
C ALA A 120 6.65 -17.20 -11.25
N SER A 121 6.07 -17.02 -10.07
CA SER A 121 5.31 -15.83 -9.69
C SER A 121 5.96 -15.04 -8.55
N TRP A 122 5.52 -13.80 -8.36
CA TRP A 122 5.83 -13.06 -7.14
C TRP A 122 4.97 -13.64 -6.01
N CYS A 123 5.54 -13.69 -4.82
CA CYS A 123 4.89 -14.23 -3.63
C CYS A 123 4.86 -13.15 -2.56
N ARG A 124 3.71 -12.98 -1.90
CA ARG A 124 3.61 -12.23 -0.64
C ARG A 124 3.62 -13.22 0.50
N PHE A 125 4.65 -13.16 1.34
CA PHE A 125 4.68 -13.83 2.62
C PHE A 125 4.18 -12.88 3.70
N ARG A 126 3.30 -13.37 4.58
CA ARG A 126 2.78 -12.61 5.71
C ARG A 126 3.18 -13.25 7.01
N ASN A 127 3.59 -12.43 7.98
CA ASN A 127 3.94 -12.88 9.32
C ASN A 127 5.12 -13.88 9.33
N LEU A 128 6.18 -13.59 8.57
CA LEU A 128 7.44 -14.34 8.67
C LEU A 128 8.13 -13.99 9.98
N ALA A 129 8.53 -14.99 10.76
CA ALA A 129 9.27 -14.75 11.98
C ALA A 129 10.73 -14.43 11.64
N VAL A 130 11.25 -13.33 12.19
CA VAL A 130 12.64 -12.90 12.06
C VAL A 130 13.41 -13.46 13.24
N GLY A 131 14.17 -14.54 13.01
CA GLY A 131 15.08 -15.10 14.00
C GLY A 131 16.48 -14.55 13.84
N ARG A 132 17.17 -14.28 14.95
CA ARG A 132 18.63 -14.25 14.99
C ARG A 132 19.07 -15.66 15.34
N ASN A 133 19.85 -16.33 14.51
CA ASN A 133 20.28 -17.68 14.88
C ASN A 133 21.23 -17.58 16.09
N GLU A 134 20.84 -18.21 17.20
CA GLU A 134 21.79 -18.91 18.04
C GLU A 134 22.30 -20.11 17.23
N LEU A 135 23.60 -20.37 17.29
CA LEU A 135 24.28 -21.42 16.54
C LEU A 135 23.49 -22.74 16.60
N LEU A 136 23.07 -23.25 15.44
CA LEU A 136 22.73 -24.67 15.34
C LEU A 136 24.00 -25.46 15.67
N PRO A 137 23.95 -26.45 16.57
CA PRO A 137 25.08 -27.34 16.78
C PRO A 137 25.35 -28.05 15.44
N ASP A 138 26.62 -28.08 15.03
CA ASP A 138 27.18 -28.84 13.90
C ASP A 138 27.48 -28.11 12.58
N THR A 139 27.50 -26.77 12.52
CA THR A 139 28.20 -26.08 11.41
C THR A 139 29.15 -24.99 11.91
N ALA A 140 30.36 -25.44 12.30
CA ALA A 140 31.47 -24.56 12.59
C ALA A 140 32.04 -23.99 11.28
N LEU A 141 31.49 -22.88 10.77
CA LEU A 141 32.17 -21.91 9.87
C LEU A 141 31.18 -20.82 9.39
N ALA A 142 31.11 -19.73 10.15
CA ALA A 142 31.06 -18.33 9.69
C ALA A 142 30.50 -17.43 10.80
N SER A 143 31.39 -16.69 11.45
CA SER A 143 31.04 -15.63 12.40
C SER A 143 30.26 -14.51 11.70
N GLY A 144 28.95 -14.49 11.90
CA GLY A 144 28.08 -13.39 11.53
C GLY A 144 26.68 -13.66 12.06
N ILE A 145 26.08 -12.69 12.75
CA ILE A 145 24.68 -12.78 13.17
C ILE A 145 23.84 -12.81 11.89
N ARG A 146 23.42 -14.01 11.46
CA ARG A 146 22.59 -14.19 10.27
C ARG A 146 21.13 -14.09 10.67
N GLU A 147 20.44 -13.10 10.09
CA GLU A 147 18.98 -12.99 10.16
C GLU A 147 18.37 -14.12 9.34
N ILE A 148 17.55 -14.95 9.99
CA ILE A 148 16.86 -16.08 9.38
C ILE A 148 15.37 -15.78 9.38
N LEU A 149 14.74 -15.93 8.22
CA LEU A 149 13.30 -15.83 8.08
C LEU A 149 12.68 -17.22 8.24
N ARG A 150 11.68 -17.35 9.10
CA ARG A 150 11.01 -18.63 9.36
C ARG A 150 9.53 -18.54 8.97
N PHE A 151 9.11 -19.49 8.14
CA PHE A 151 7.71 -19.74 7.83
C PHE A 151 7.18 -20.80 8.78
N ARG A 152 6.23 -20.39 9.63
CA ARG A 152 5.61 -21.22 10.67
C ARG A 152 4.11 -21.40 10.39
N GLU A 153 3.41 -22.14 11.24
CA GLU A 153 1.98 -22.45 11.10
C GLU A 153 1.09 -21.19 11.05
N VAL A 154 1.56 -20.09 11.65
CA VAL A 154 0.91 -18.78 11.67
C VAL A 154 1.33 -17.86 10.51
N THR A 155 2.20 -18.34 9.62
CA THR A 155 2.66 -17.63 8.42
C THR A 155 1.77 -18.04 7.24
N SER A 156 1.49 -17.10 6.34
CA SER A 156 0.79 -17.40 5.08
C SER A 156 1.58 -16.90 3.89
N PHE A 157 1.37 -17.50 2.72
CA PHE A 157 1.84 -16.93 1.46
C PHE A 157 0.71 -16.83 0.46
N VAL A 158 0.82 -15.87 -0.45
CA VAL A 158 -0.13 -15.60 -1.53
C VAL A 158 0.64 -15.34 -2.82
N LEU A 159 0.20 -15.96 -3.92
CA LEU A 159 0.72 -15.65 -5.25
C LEU A 159 0.19 -14.29 -5.70
N MET A 160 1.10 -13.40 -6.09
CA MET A 160 0.79 -12.02 -6.39
C MET A 160 0.79 -11.76 -7.89
N PRO A 161 -0.24 -11.08 -8.45
CA PRO A 161 -0.28 -10.75 -9.86
C PRO A 161 0.68 -9.60 -10.19
N GLU A 162 1.38 -9.67 -11.32
CA GLU A 162 2.42 -8.70 -11.70
C GLU A 162 1.96 -7.24 -11.75
N PHE A 163 0.66 -7.01 -11.97
CA PHE A 163 0.08 -5.66 -11.97
C PHE A 163 -0.11 -5.07 -10.56
N SER A 164 0.14 -5.83 -9.49
CA SER A 164 0.02 -5.31 -8.13
C SER A 164 1.06 -4.21 -7.86
N LEU A 165 0.63 -3.16 -7.15
CA LEU A 165 1.47 -1.98 -6.88
C LEU A 165 2.79 -2.34 -6.18
N ASP A 166 2.76 -3.31 -5.26
CA ASP A 166 3.96 -3.77 -4.54
C ASP A 166 5.00 -4.42 -5.46
N ILE A 167 4.55 -5.10 -6.53
CA ILE A 167 5.42 -5.67 -7.55
C ILE A 167 5.94 -4.58 -8.48
N GLN A 168 5.07 -3.67 -8.94
CA GLN A 168 5.48 -2.59 -9.82
C GLN A 168 6.59 -1.71 -9.19
N ARG A 169 6.49 -1.46 -7.87
CA ARG A 169 7.52 -0.75 -7.10
C ARG A 169 8.85 -1.51 -7.10
N ARG A 170 8.83 -2.82 -6.84
CA ARG A 170 10.04 -3.67 -6.82
C ARG A 170 10.68 -3.82 -8.20
N CYS A 171 9.88 -4.00 -9.24
CA CYS A 171 10.36 -4.01 -10.62
C CYS A 171 10.98 -2.66 -11.04
N SER A 172 10.58 -1.56 -10.42
CA SER A 172 11.16 -0.22 -10.68
C SER A 172 12.51 -0.01 -9.98
N LEU A 173 12.79 -0.71 -8.87
CA LEU A 173 14.11 -0.68 -8.21
C LEU A 173 15.21 -1.16 -9.17
N ASN A 174 14.88 -2.15 -10.01
CA ASN A 174 15.78 -2.70 -11.03
C ASN A 174 16.16 -1.69 -12.14
N LYS A 175 15.40 -0.61 -12.31
CA LYS A 175 15.57 0.34 -13.42
C LYS A 175 16.39 1.57 -13.03
N CYS A 176 16.66 1.80 -11.74
CA CYS A 176 17.32 3.00 -11.23
C CYS A 176 18.82 2.83 -10.91
N SER A 177 19.46 1.71 -11.27
CA SER A 177 20.88 1.50 -10.98
C SER A 177 21.78 2.01 -12.09
N ASN A 178 22.13 3.31 -12.05
CA ASN A 178 23.42 3.84 -12.51
C ASN A 178 23.88 4.96 -11.54
N PRO A 179 25.19 5.08 -11.20
CA PRO A 179 25.59 5.64 -9.91
C PRO A 179 26.15 7.08 -9.93
N ASN A 180 26.06 7.69 -8.74
CA ASN A 180 26.74 8.88 -8.19
C ASN A 180 26.15 10.27 -8.51
N PRO A 181 25.97 11.09 -7.45
CA PRO A 181 27.00 12.09 -7.20
C PRO A 181 27.51 12.11 -5.75
N THR A 182 28.80 12.35 -5.65
CA THR A 182 29.60 12.62 -4.45
C THR A 182 28.99 13.75 -3.62
N ILE A 183 28.53 13.45 -2.40
CA ILE A 183 28.13 14.45 -1.42
C ILE A 183 29.38 14.85 -0.62
N ASN A 184 29.94 16.01 -0.95
CA ASN A 184 30.93 16.68 -0.12
C ASN A 184 30.23 17.27 1.11
N PHE A 185 30.43 16.63 2.27
CA PHE A 185 30.14 17.24 3.56
C PHE A 185 31.15 18.35 3.85
N GLN A 186 30.76 19.61 3.67
CA GLN A 186 31.44 20.74 4.30
C GLN A 186 30.54 21.46 5.29
N ARG A 187 30.79 21.08 6.55
CA ARG A 187 30.50 21.75 7.81
C ARG A 187 30.65 23.28 7.71
N ARG A 188 29.59 24.04 7.94
CA ARG A 188 29.68 25.37 8.57
C ARG A 188 28.60 25.53 9.63
N ARG A 189 29.08 25.60 10.88
CA ARG A 189 28.37 26.19 12.01
C ARG A 189 28.38 27.70 11.82
N SER A 190 27.22 28.32 11.90
CA SER A 190 27.05 29.67 12.46
C SER A 190 25.61 29.81 12.91
N ASN A 191 25.44 30.02 14.21
CA ASN A 191 24.20 30.40 14.87
C ASN A 191 23.63 31.66 14.24
N GLU A 192 22.34 31.67 13.94
CA GLU A 192 21.47 32.83 14.10
C GLU A 192 20.00 32.38 14.08
N ASN A 193 19.27 32.69 15.15
CA ASN A 193 17.84 32.45 15.27
C ASN A 193 17.08 33.42 14.36
N VAL A 194 16.59 32.91 13.23
CA VAL A 194 15.50 33.53 12.46
C VAL A 194 14.57 32.38 12.08
N ALA A 195 13.29 32.50 12.43
CA ALA A 195 12.27 31.51 12.11
C ALA A 195 12.29 31.22 10.60
N GLU A 196 12.63 29.98 10.23
CA GLU A 196 12.67 29.57 8.84
C GLU A 196 11.28 29.59 8.21
N PRO A 197 11.15 30.05 6.95
CA PRO A 197 9.90 29.93 6.22
C PRO A 197 9.63 28.44 5.94
N ASN A 198 8.44 28.00 6.36
CA ASN A 198 7.86 26.68 6.16
C ASN A 198 8.36 25.99 4.87
N GLN A 199 8.92 24.78 5.02
CA GLN A 199 9.02 23.79 3.96
C GLN A 199 7.73 23.83 3.11
N VAL A 200 7.89 24.11 1.82
CA VAL A 200 6.79 24.16 0.87
C VAL A 200 6.38 22.73 0.58
N VAL A 201 5.47 22.19 1.38
CA VAL A 201 4.87 20.88 1.14
C VAL A 201 3.94 21.00 -0.06
N GLU A 202 4.32 20.42 -1.20
CA GLU A 202 3.44 20.36 -2.36
C GLU A 202 2.44 19.22 -2.16
N ILE A 203 1.15 19.56 -2.19
CA ILE A 203 0.06 18.59 -2.09
C ILE A 203 -0.66 18.50 -3.41
N ARG A 204 -0.86 17.28 -3.88
CA ARG A 204 -1.70 16.99 -5.04
C ARG A 204 -2.61 15.79 -4.79
N THR A 205 -3.68 15.76 -5.56
CA THR A 205 -4.56 14.59 -5.65
C THR A 205 -4.10 13.69 -6.79
N ILE A 206 -4.15 12.38 -6.57
CA ILE A 206 -3.94 11.36 -7.60
C ILE A 206 -5.25 10.60 -7.79
N ILE A 207 -5.66 10.44 -9.04
CA ILE A 207 -6.75 9.54 -9.45
C ILE A 207 -6.17 8.42 -10.33
N PRO A 208 -6.86 7.27 -10.48
CA PRO A 208 -6.38 6.19 -11.33
C PRO A 208 -6.12 6.62 -12.78
N ASP A 209 -5.01 6.15 -13.33
CA ASP A 209 -4.56 6.43 -14.70
C ASP A 209 -5.64 6.21 -15.76
N HIS A 210 -6.40 5.12 -15.66
CA HIS A 210 -7.45 4.81 -16.63
C HIS A 210 -8.58 5.84 -16.60
N ILE A 211 -8.90 6.42 -15.43
CA ILE A 211 -9.89 7.50 -15.29
C ILE A 211 -9.30 8.79 -15.85
N PHE A 212 -8.08 9.13 -15.44
CA PHE A 212 -7.41 10.34 -15.90
C PHE A 212 -7.29 10.41 -17.42
N LYS A 213 -6.97 9.28 -18.07
CA LYS A 213 -6.76 9.20 -19.53
C LYS A 213 -8.06 9.03 -20.32
N SER A 214 -9.08 8.37 -19.76
CA SER A 214 -10.25 7.91 -20.53
C SER A 214 -11.57 8.57 -20.15
N VAL A 215 -11.65 9.24 -18.99
CA VAL A 215 -12.88 9.87 -18.51
C VAL A 215 -12.74 11.40 -18.59
N PRO A 216 -13.57 12.08 -19.39
CA PRO A 216 -13.55 13.53 -19.49
C PRO A 216 -13.80 14.22 -18.14
N VAL A 217 -13.12 15.35 -17.93
CA VAL A 217 -13.39 16.23 -16.78
C VAL A 217 -14.79 16.85 -16.96
N THR A 218 -15.68 16.60 -16.00
CA THR A 218 -17.02 17.19 -15.92
C THR A 218 -16.97 18.42 -15.02
N PRO A 219 -17.40 19.61 -15.48
CA PRO A 219 -17.49 20.81 -14.66
C PRO A 219 -18.48 20.65 -13.49
N LEU A 220 -18.22 21.29 -12.33
CA LEU A 220 -19.09 21.21 -11.16
C LEU A 220 -20.51 21.68 -11.47
N ARG A 221 -20.67 22.71 -12.30
CA ARG A 221 -21.99 23.19 -12.76
C ARG A 221 -22.82 22.09 -13.42
N GLU A 222 -22.19 21.29 -14.29
CA GLU A 222 -22.88 20.20 -14.98
C GLU A 222 -23.23 19.06 -14.01
N ILE A 223 -22.36 18.78 -13.05
CA ILE A 223 -22.61 17.77 -12.03
C ILE A 223 -23.80 18.17 -11.15
N LEU A 224 -23.84 19.42 -10.69
CA LEU A 224 -24.92 19.96 -9.85
C LEU A 224 -26.27 19.99 -10.57
N ASN A 225 -26.26 20.19 -11.89
CA ASN A 225 -27.47 20.23 -12.72
C ASN A 225 -27.83 18.86 -13.36
N SER A 226 -27.08 17.80 -13.05
CA SER A 226 -27.30 16.49 -13.68
C SER A 226 -28.58 15.84 -13.20
N LEU A 227 -29.43 15.43 -14.15
CA LEU A 227 -30.64 14.64 -13.88
C LEU A 227 -30.35 13.13 -13.76
N GLN A 228 -29.13 12.70 -14.10
CA GLN A 228 -28.75 11.28 -14.08
C GLN A 228 -28.08 10.92 -12.76
N ILE A 229 -28.84 10.26 -11.89
CA ILE A 229 -28.41 9.83 -10.56
C ILE A 229 -28.92 8.40 -10.32
N PRO A 230 -28.08 7.45 -9.85
CA PRO A 230 -26.68 7.62 -9.47
C PRO A 230 -25.72 7.69 -10.67
N ARG A 231 -24.65 8.47 -10.56
CA ARG A 231 -23.61 8.59 -11.60
C ARG A 231 -22.23 8.88 -11.01
N LYS A 232 -21.17 8.48 -11.71
CA LYS A 232 -19.78 8.77 -11.37
C LYS A 232 -19.24 9.87 -12.29
N TYR A 233 -18.40 10.73 -11.73
CA TYR A 233 -17.80 11.88 -12.41
C TYR A 233 -16.31 11.98 -12.07
N HIS A 234 -15.54 12.49 -13.03
CA HIS A 234 -14.19 13.00 -12.85
C HIS A 234 -14.29 14.52 -12.95
N CYS A 235 -13.91 15.28 -11.93
CA CYS A 235 -13.96 16.74 -11.94
C CYS A 235 -12.66 17.38 -11.45
N ARG A 236 -12.51 18.69 -11.66
CA ARG A 236 -11.41 19.49 -11.12
C ARG A 236 -11.94 20.60 -10.23
N ALA A 237 -11.45 20.70 -9.01
CA ALA A 237 -11.90 21.74 -8.08
C ALA A 237 -10.81 22.10 -7.06
N PHE A 238 -10.96 23.26 -6.43
CA PHE A 238 -10.15 23.70 -5.30
C PHE A 238 -10.80 23.27 -4.00
N PHE A 239 -10.03 22.71 -3.07
CA PHE A 239 -10.52 22.45 -1.71
C PHE A 239 -10.59 23.76 -0.92
N ARG A 240 -11.67 23.95 -0.17
CA ARG A 240 -11.90 25.17 0.62
C ARG A 240 -11.93 24.92 2.11
N SER A 241 -12.57 23.85 2.53
CA SER A 241 -12.68 23.51 3.94
C SER A 241 -13.01 22.04 4.16
N VAL A 242 -12.86 21.60 5.41
CA VAL A 242 -13.29 20.30 5.91
C VAL A 242 -14.34 20.52 7.00
N TRP A 243 -15.33 19.64 7.04
CA TRP A 243 -16.33 19.59 8.10
C TRP A 243 -16.54 18.14 8.56
N PRO A 244 -16.66 17.85 9.86
CA PRO A 244 -16.47 18.77 10.99
C PRO A 244 -14.98 19.11 11.19
N ASP A 245 -14.65 19.83 12.27
CA ASP A 245 -13.26 20.07 12.66
C ASP A 245 -12.46 18.76 12.73
N ILE A 246 -11.14 18.84 12.52
CA ILE A 246 -10.25 17.68 12.43
C ILE A 246 -10.38 16.74 13.64
N GLU A 247 -10.66 17.27 14.83
CA GLU A 247 -10.86 16.44 16.04
C GLU A 247 -12.05 15.47 15.93
N LYS A 248 -13.02 15.79 15.06
CA LYS A 248 -14.31 15.12 14.93
C LYS A 248 -14.46 14.36 13.60
N ILE A 249 -13.44 14.38 12.74
CA ILE A 249 -13.51 13.65 11.46
C ILE A 249 -13.37 12.14 11.63
N CYS A 250 -12.90 11.66 12.79
CA CYS A 250 -12.94 10.26 13.18
C CYS A 250 -14.08 10.01 14.16
N LYS A 251 -14.79 8.90 13.99
CA LYS A 251 -15.87 8.46 14.88
C LYS A 251 -15.66 7.01 15.28
N PRO A 252 -16.08 6.58 16.48
CA PRO A 252 -16.10 5.17 16.83
C PRO A 252 -17.09 4.41 15.95
N LYS A 253 -16.74 3.19 15.58
CA LYS A 253 -17.51 2.33 14.68
C LYS A 253 -18.48 1.47 15.50
N SER A 254 -19.67 2.01 15.79
CA SER A 254 -20.72 1.35 16.62
C SER A 254 -20.22 0.89 18.00
N ASP A 255 -21.02 0.17 18.80
CA ASP A 255 -20.81 -0.14 20.23
C ASP A 255 -19.56 -0.97 20.61
N LYS A 256 -18.59 -1.12 19.70
CA LYS A 256 -17.26 -1.66 19.98
C LYS A 256 -16.28 -0.50 20.17
N SER A 257 -15.75 -0.37 21.38
CA SER A 257 -15.07 0.84 21.88
C SER A 257 -13.77 1.22 21.17
N ASP A 258 -13.16 0.32 20.40
CA ASP A 258 -11.74 0.47 20.01
C ASP A 258 -11.50 0.68 18.51
N GLU A 259 -12.54 0.58 17.66
CA GLU A 259 -12.41 0.81 16.21
C GLU A 259 -12.90 2.20 15.80
N TYR A 260 -12.07 2.95 15.09
CA TYR A 260 -12.42 4.28 14.56
C TYR A 260 -12.62 4.25 13.04
N ILE A 261 -13.44 5.16 12.54
CA ILE A 261 -13.72 5.35 11.11
C ILE A 261 -13.72 6.83 10.75
N TYR A 262 -13.12 7.17 9.60
CA TYR A 262 -13.22 8.52 9.05
C TYR A 262 -14.63 8.79 8.49
N SER A 263 -15.16 9.96 8.82
CA SER A 263 -16.47 10.44 8.39
C SER A 263 -16.48 11.97 8.38
N PHE A 264 -16.21 12.57 7.22
CA PHE A 264 -16.20 14.03 7.05
C PHE A 264 -16.69 14.44 5.66
N ALA A 265 -16.82 15.74 5.44
CA ALA A 265 -17.13 16.36 4.17
C ALA A 265 -16.05 17.37 3.79
N LEU A 266 -15.71 17.41 2.52
CA LEU A 266 -14.83 18.42 1.94
C LEU A 266 -15.68 19.39 1.12
N SER A 267 -15.54 20.68 1.40
CA SER A 267 -16.08 21.73 0.53
C SER A 267 -15.10 21.97 -0.60
N VAL A 268 -15.58 21.86 -1.83
CA VAL A 268 -14.80 22.14 -3.04
C VAL A 268 -15.47 23.23 -3.87
N GLN A 269 -14.67 23.96 -4.65
CA GLN A 269 -15.12 25.08 -5.46
C GLN A 269 -14.47 25.07 -6.85
N GLU A 270 -15.26 25.39 -7.87
CA GLU A 270 -14.82 25.67 -9.23
C GLU A 270 -15.55 26.94 -9.71
N GLY A 271 -14.81 28.05 -9.87
CA GLY A 271 -15.43 29.35 -10.16
C GLY A 271 -16.41 29.76 -9.05
N ASN A 272 -17.67 30.00 -9.42
CA ASN A 272 -18.74 30.37 -8.48
C ASN A 272 -19.51 29.15 -7.92
N GLU A 273 -19.24 27.95 -8.43
CA GLU A 273 -19.93 26.74 -8.02
C GLU A 273 -19.21 26.11 -6.82
N SER A 274 -19.97 25.65 -5.83
CA SER A 274 -19.43 24.94 -4.68
C SER A 274 -20.22 23.69 -4.36
N MET A 275 -19.54 22.70 -3.77
CA MET A 275 -20.10 21.39 -3.50
C MET A 275 -19.48 20.80 -2.23
N ASN A 276 -20.30 20.10 -1.45
CA ASN A 276 -19.82 19.27 -0.35
C ASN A 276 -19.70 17.81 -0.80
N ILE A 277 -18.49 17.26 -0.66
CA ILE A 277 -18.17 15.87 -1.00
C ILE A 277 -17.95 15.09 0.29
N ILE A 278 -18.74 14.05 0.50
CA ILE A 278 -18.62 13.14 1.64
C ILE A 278 -17.40 12.23 1.43
N VAL A 279 -16.59 12.12 2.47
CA VAL A 279 -15.41 11.25 2.53
C VAL A 279 -15.59 10.34 3.74
N TYR A 280 -15.79 9.05 3.48
CA TYR A 280 -16.23 8.09 4.50
C TYR A 280 -15.58 6.73 4.36
N GLY A 281 -15.24 6.12 5.51
CA GLY A 281 -14.77 4.74 5.59
C GLY A 281 -13.51 4.49 4.78
N ASN A 282 -13.52 3.43 3.98
CA ASN A 282 -12.35 3.03 3.17
C ASN A 282 -11.95 4.10 2.15
N ASP A 283 -12.91 4.85 1.59
CA ASP A 283 -12.59 5.95 0.66
C ASP A 283 -11.82 7.06 1.37
N ALA A 284 -12.15 7.34 2.64
CA ALA A 284 -11.45 8.32 3.44
C ALA A 284 -10.06 7.84 3.90
N ALA A 285 -9.95 6.57 4.28
CA ALA A 285 -8.65 5.96 4.61
C ALA A 285 -7.71 5.93 3.39
N HIS A 286 -8.27 5.69 2.19
CA HIS A 286 -7.54 5.78 0.94
C HIS A 286 -7.12 7.23 0.63
N PHE A 287 -8.03 8.19 0.81
CA PHE A 287 -7.73 9.60 0.57
C PHE A 287 -6.64 10.13 1.51
N LEU A 288 -6.72 9.87 2.81
CA LEU A 288 -5.79 10.37 3.84
C LEU A 288 -4.56 9.46 4.05
N HIS A 289 -4.21 8.66 3.05
CA HIS A 289 -3.20 7.61 3.09
C HIS A 289 -2.03 7.82 4.06
N GLY A 290 -1.73 6.78 4.84
CA GLY A 290 -0.67 6.79 5.85
C GLY A 290 -1.11 7.32 7.22
N ILE A 291 -2.38 7.71 7.39
CA ILE A 291 -2.93 8.09 8.70
C ILE A 291 -4.10 7.17 9.01
N PRO A 292 -3.97 6.25 9.98
CA PRO A 292 -5.07 5.38 10.36
C PRO A 292 -6.15 6.18 11.11
N PRO A 293 -7.44 5.82 10.95
CA PRO A 293 -8.49 6.37 11.80
C PRO A 293 -8.20 6.06 13.28
N CYS A 294 -8.25 7.07 14.13
CA CYS A 294 -8.02 6.92 15.57
C CYS A 294 -8.79 7.99 16.35
N ASP A 295 -8.70 7.95 17.67
CA ASP A 295 -9.21 9.02 18.52
C ASP A 295 -8.37 10.30 18.35
N LEU A 296 -8.83 11.20 17.48
CA LEU A 296 -8.13 12.48 17.21
C LEU A 296 -8.25 13.49 18.36
N SER A 297 -9.07 13.21 19.38
CA SER A 297 -9.06 14.00 20.61
C SER A 297 -7.86 13.66 21.51
N LYS A 298 -7.28 12.46 21.35
CA LYS A 298 -6.16 11.95 22.16
C LYS A 298 -4.84 11.89 21.38
N SER A 299 -4.88 11.60 20.08
CA SER A 299 -3.69 11.44 19.25
C SER A 299 -3.19 12.77 18.68
N THR A 300 -2.22 13.39 19.36
CA THR A 300 -1.62 14.66 18.94
C THR A 300 -0.88 14.55 17.61
N SER A 301 -0.14 13.46 17.37
CA SER A 301 0.65 13.28 16.15
C SER A 301 -0.22 13.17 14.89
N SER A 302 -1.23 12.30 14.91
CA SER A 302 -2.19 12.15 13.80
C SER A 302 -2.97 13.43 13.54
N LYS A 303 -3.40 14.11 14.62
CA LYS A 303 -4.11 15.40 14.52
C LYS A 303 -3.24 16.47 13.88
N THR A 304 -2.00 16.66 14.35
CA THR A 304 -1.07 17.66 13.79
C THR A 304 -0.73 17.35 12.35
N LEU A 305 -0.53 16.08 12.00
CA LEU A 305 -0.25 15.69 10.62
C LEU A 305 -1.47 16.00 9.72
N LEU A 306 -2.69 15.62 10.13
CA LEU A 306 -3.91 15.97 9.40
C LEU A 306 -4.09 17.49 9.25
N GLN A 307 -3.80 18.27 10.30
CA GLN A 307 -3.85 19.73 10.25
C GLN A 307 -2.90 20.30 9.20
N LYS A 308 -1.62 19.88 9.21
CA LYS A 308 -0.64 20.30 8.19
C LYS A 308 -1.12 19.94 6.78
N ARG A 309 -1.61 18.71 6.62
CA ARG A 309 -2.07 18.16 5.35
C ARG A 309 -3.30 18.88 4.79
N PHE A 310 -4.30 19.17 5.62
CA PHE A 310 -5.46 19.94 5.20
C PHE A 310 -5.13 21.41 4.95
N ALA A 311 -4.26 22.01 5.78
CA ALA A 311 -3.83 23.40 5.58
C ALA A 311 -3.15 23.57 4.21
N ALA A 312 -2.18 22.72 3.88
CA ALA A 312 -1.53 22.78 2.58
C ALA A 312 -2.48 22.39 1.43
N LEU A 313 -3.46 21.51 1.65
CA LEU A 313 -4.49 21.19 0.65
C LEU A 313 -5.36 22.41 0.32
N PHE A 314 -5.74 23.20 1.33
CA PHE A 314 -6.57 24.40 1.16
C PHE A 314 -5.78 25.60 0.61
N GLN A 315 -4.45 25.57 0.74
CA GLN A 315 -3.53 26.56 0.19
C GLN A 315 -3.02 26.20 -1.21
N ALA A 316 -3.37 25.03 -1.74
CA ALA A 316 -2.91 24.57 -3.04
C ALA A 316 -3.30 25.55 -4.16
N SER A 317 -2.32 25.96 -4.96
CA SER A 317 -2.49 26.91 -6.06
C SER A 317 -3.13 26.29 -7.32
N LYS A 318 -3.19 24.96 -7.39
CA LYS A 318 -3.71 24.21 -8.54
C LYS A 318 -5.00 23.47 -8.17
N ALA A 319 -5.95 23.46 -9.10
CA ALA A 319 -7.15 22.65 -8.98
C ALA A 319 -6.80 21.16 -8.98
N SER A 320 -7.42 20.43 -8.04
CA SER A 320 -7.21 19.01 -7.81
C SER A 320 -8.17 18.16 -8.64
N HIS A 321 -7.71 17.00 -9.11
CA HIS A 321 -8.53 16.02 -9.81
C HIS A 321 -9.26 15.14 -8.80
N LEU A 322 -10.58 15.02 -8.95
CA LEU A 322 -11.45 14.32 -8.02
C LEU A 322 -12.33 13.33 -8.75
N CYS A 323 -12.49 12.14 -8.17
CA CYS A 323 -13.50 11.17 -8.59
C CYS A 323 -14.66 11.18 -7.59
N ILE A 324 -15.85 11.56 -8.05
CA ILE A 324 -17.05 11.69 -7.20
C ILE A 324 -18.24 10.91 -7.73
N LYS A 325 -19.03 10.31 -6.83
CA LYS A 325 -20.26 9.61 -7.17
C LYS A 325 -21.47 10.30 -6.55
N SER A 326 -22.51 10.53 -7.35
CA SER A 326 -23.81 11.03 -6.88
C SER A 326 -24.72 9.88 -6.47
N TYR A 327 -25.52 10.10 -5.43
CA TYR A 327 -26.54 9.16 -4.97
C TYR A 327 -27.66 9.89 -4.24
N TYR A 328 -28.85 9.28 -4.21
CA TYR A 328 -29.99 9.79 -3.46
C TYR A 328 -29.91 9.39 -1.99
N VAL A 329 -30.31 10.33 -1.13
CA VAL A 329 -30.54 10.09 0.30
C VAL A 329 -31.96 10.52 0.61
N SER A 330 -32.71 9.61 1.22
CA SER A 330 -34.03 9.90 1.78
C SER A 330 -33.85 10.83 2.97
N LEU A 331 -34.42 12.03 2.90
CA LEU A 331 -34.46 12.92 4.05
C LEU A 331 -35.52 12.42 5.06
N PRO A 332 -35.32 12.67 6.37
CA PRO A 332 -36.35 12.39 7.36
C PRO A 332 -37.65 13.11 6.98
N PRO A 333 -38.83 12.51 7.19
CA PRO A 333 -40.10 13.15 6.88
C PRO A 333 -40.28 14.41 7.74
N GLY A 334 -40.05 15.59 7.14
CA GLY A 334 -40.28 16.89 7.75
C GLY A 334 -41.47 17.59 7.10
N HIS A 335 -42.57 17.74 7.86
CA HIS A 335 -43.79 18.56 7.74
C HIS A 335 -44.33 19.09 6.38
N SER A 336 -43.83 18.67 5.24
CA SER A 336 -44.35 19.01 3.92
C SER A 336 -44.44 17.74 3.09
N SER A 337 -45.65 17.47 2.60
CA SER A 337 -46.03 16.26 1.88
C SER A 337 -45.21 16.08 0.61
N GLY A 338 -44.15 15.27 0.68
CA GLY A 338 -43.37 14.86 -0.48
C GLY A 338 -42.10 14.13 -0.05
N SER A 339 -41.82 12.97 -0.65
CA SER A 339 -40.52 12.30 -0.56
C SER A 339 -39.46 13.17 -1.27
N ILE A 340 -38.85 14.12 -0.56
CA ILE A 340 -37.74 14.91 -1.10
C ILE A 340 -36.46 14.08 -0.99
N ASN A 341 -36.10 13.40 -2.09
CA ASN A 341 -34.79 12.78 -2.22
C ASN A 341 -33.74 13.88 -2.42
N ALA A 342 -32.75 13.95 -1.53
CA ALA A 342 -31.62 14.86 -1.68
C ALA A 342 -30.46 14.16 -2.39
N VAL A 343 -29.78 14.87 -3.28
CA VAL A 343 -28.58 14.37 -3.94
C VAL A 343 -27.37 14.61 -3.05
N ARG A 344 -26.56 13.57 -2.84
CA ARG A 344 -25.29 13.66 -2.12
C ARG A 344 -24.15 13.17 -3.02
N TYR A 345 -22.96 13.68 -2.75
CA TYR A 345 -21.74 13.36 -3.49
C TYR A 345 -20.75 12.69 -2.55
N ARG A 346 -20.12 11.61 -2.99
CA ARG A 346 -19.09 10.89 -2.22
C ARG A 346 -17.82 10.75 -3.03
N LEU A 347 -16.69 11.00 -2.38
CA LEU A 347 -15.36 10.79 -2.95
C LEU A 347 -15.10 9.29 -3.09
N PHE A 348 -14.45 8.91 -4.18
CA PHE A 348 -13.90 7.56 -4.37
C PHE A 348 -12.62 7.65 -5.19
N HIS A 349 -11.77 6.62 -5.18
CA HIS A 349 -10.59 6.50 -6.06
C HIS A 349 -9.77 7.80 -6.19
N THR A 350 -9.59 8.54 -5.09
CA THR A 350 -8.81 9.77 -5.05
C THR A 350 -7.89 9.68 -3.85
N LEU A 351 -6.59 9.80 -4.09
CA LEU A 351 -5.52 9.73 -3.10
C LEU A 351 -4.94 11.13 -2.89
N LEU A 352 -4.64 11.49 -1.65
CA LEU A 352 -3.90 12.71 -1.33
C LEU A 352 -2.40 12.39 -1.20
N GLN A 353 -1.59 12.95 -2.08
CA GLN A 353 -0.14 12.79 -2.09
C GLN A 353 0.55 14.03 -1.56
N TYR A 354 1.60 13.80 -0.77
CA TYR A 354 2.46 14.81 -0.17
C TYR A 354 3.87 14.61 -0.71
N GLU A 355 4.43 15.65 -1.29
CA GLU A 355 5.84 15.70 -1.67
C GLU A 355 6.51 16.75 -0.77
N GLU A 356 7.41 16.28 0.09
CA GLU A 356 8.31 17.15 0.85
C GLU A 356 9.49 17.42 -0.07
N HIS A 357 9.62 18.67 -0.54
CA HIS A 357 10.84 19.13 -1.19
C HIS A 357 11.84 19.46 -0.08
N GLU A 358 12.87 18.63 0.08
CA GLU A 358 14.04 18.92 0.91
C GLU A 358 14.97 19.96 0.25
#